data_AF-A0A060RBH3-F1
#
_entry.id   AF-A0A060RBH3-F1
#
_cell.length_a   1.000
_cell.length_b   1.000
_cell.length_c   1.000
_cell.angle_alpha   90.00
_cell.angle_beta   90.00
_cell.angle_gamma   90.00
#
_symmetry.space_group_name_H-M   'P 1'
#
loop_
_entity.id
_entity.type
_entity.pdbx_description
1 polymer ?
#
loop_
_entity_poly.entity_id
_entity_poly.type
_entity_poly.pdbx_seq_one_letter_code
_entity_poly.pdbx_strand_id
1 'polypeptide(L)'
;MLKYRIKISLDGAKPPIWRRVIVPADILLPDLHRVIQGAMGWEDEHLHHFEKNRVFYEPAEDMDETDAPLFFGEASSEDYSEVTLRSLIYLVKDKLSYCYDFGDNWDHTILIEEIIDNDQDDDPTPICIKGKGACPPENCGGLWGYYAMLEALEDTKHPDHKGLRDWMGLKRGEVYDPAYFDIDEVNRFLRGEYDEVEQREFAITEKILKLDNSQLSEISEIMVLESEAKAREYYMDIIEKRIQENELSERRAEFVEGANYLLELLFNNIKTFAAVAGAAAAKAEKNSAPKGIVVDFPKKK
;
A
#
# COMPACT_ATOMS: atom_id res chain seq x y z
N MET A 1 12.82 1.37 31.39
CA MET A 1 12.79 0.33 30.32
C MET A 1 13.85 0.67 29.28
N LEU A 2 14.60 -0.33 28.81
CA LEU A 2 15.68 -0.09 27.85
C LEU A 2 15.14 0.22 26.46
N LYS A 3 15.62 1.30 25.85
CA LYS A 3 15.25 1.72 24.49
C LYS A 3 16.49 1.80 23.60
N TYR A 4 16.30 1.63 22.30
CA TYR A 4 17.33 1.89 21.30
C TYR A 4 16.93 3.10 20.46
N ARG A 5 17.87 4.04 20.26
CA ARG A 5 17.80 4.95 19.11
C ARG A 5 18.41 4.22 17.92
N ILE A 6 17.55 3.85 16.99
CA ILE A 6 17.96 3.24 15.73
C ILE A 6 17.92 4.27 14.60
N LYS A 7 18.80 4.08 13.62
CA LYS A 7 18.71 4.74 12.32
C LYS A 7 18.36 3.69 11.27
N ILE A 8 17.26 3.89 10.56
CA ILE A 8 16.82 3.09 9.43
C ILE A 8 17.19 3.87 8.17
N SER A 9 18.02 3.30 7.30
CA SER A 9 18.48 3.96 6.07
C SER A 9 18.10 3.10 4.87
N LEU A 10 17.53 3.71 3.83
CA LEU A 10 17.32 3.06 2.55
C LEU A 10 18.67 2.99 1.81
N ASP A 11 19.15 1.79 1.56
CA ASP A 11 20.49 1.56 1.03
C ASP A 11 20.54 1.91 -0.46
N GLY A 12 21.60 2.58 -0.90
CA GLY A 12 21.76 3.04 -2.29
C GLY A 12 21.07 4.37 -2.64
N ALA A 13 20.17 4.88 -1.79
CA ALA A 13 19.45 6.13 -2.01
C ALA A 13 20.37 7.38 -2.09
N LYS A 14 20.14 8.24 -3.08
CA LYS A 14 20.86 9.48 -3.38
C LYS A 14 19.87 10.55 -3.88
N PRO A 15 19.57 11.60 -3.09
CA PRO A 15 20.11 11.90 -1.76
C PRO A 15 19.71 10.84 -0.71
N PRO A 16 20.42 10.76 0.44
CA PRO A 16 20.11 9.75 1.45
C PRO A 16 18.70 9.90 2.02
N ILE A 17 17.95 8.78 2.03
CA ILE A 17 16.63 8.64 2.64
C ILE A 17 16.78 7.83 3.93
N TRP A 18 16.35 8.37 5.07
CA TRP A 18 16.49 7.70 6.37
C TRP A 18 15.55 8.25 7.44
N ARG A 19 15.37 7.47 8.50
CA ARG A 19 14.59 7.79 9.71
C ARG A 19 15.39 7.45 10.97
N ARG A 20 15.25 8.25 12.02
CA ARG A 20 15.75 7.96 13.37
C ARG A 20 14.57 7.75 14.28
N VAL A 21 14.50 6.57 14.84
CA VAL A 21 13.36 6.11 15.65
C VAL A 21 13.88 5.62 16.98
N ILE A 22 13.15 5.92 18.05
CA ILE A 22 13.35 5.32 19.37
C ILE A 22 12.33 4.18 19.51
N VAL A 23 12.82 2.98 19.80
CA VAL A 23 12.01 1.77 19.98
C VAL A 23 12.37 1.07 21.29
N PRO A 24 11.47 0.27 21.88
CA PRO A 24 11.84 -0.65 22.95
C PRO A 24 12.96 -1.60 22.46
N ALA A 25 13.96 -1.86 23.29
CA ALA A 25 15.05 -2.76 22.88
C ALA A 25 14.55 -4.18 22.61
N ASP A 26 13.52 -4.61 23.34
CA ASP A 26 12.84 -5.90 23.25
C ASP A 26 11.66 -5.91 22.27
N ILE A 27 11.52 -4.89 21.40
CA ILE A 27 10.52 -4.92 20.33
C ILE A 27 10.65 -6.19 19.48
N LEU A 28 9.53 -6.85 19.22
CA LEU A 28 9.46 -8.02 18.35
C LEU A 28 9.71 -7.60 16.89
N LEU A 29 10.32 -8.46 16.08
CA LEU A 29 10.58 -8.17 14.67
C LEU A 29 9.31 -7.87 13.85
N PRO A 30 8.15 -8.56 14.06
CA PRO A 30 6.88 -8.15 13.45
C PRO A 30 6.50 -6.70 13.75
N ASP A 31 6.66 -6.26 15.00
CA ASP A 31 6.33 -4.88 15.39
C ASP A 31 7.37 -3.88 14.88
N LEU A 32 8.65 -4.27 14.82
CA LEU A 32 9.69 -3.47 14.19
C LEU A 32 9.43 -3.29 12.70
N HIS A 33 8.95 -4.32 12.02
CA HIS A 33 8.55 -4.25 10.62
C HIS A 33 7.44 -3.20 10.43
N ARG A 34 6.37 -3.22 11.25
CA ARG A 34 5.33 -2.16 11.23
C ARG A 34 5.88 -0.77 11.49
N VAL A 35 6.87 -0.64 12.39
CA VAL A 35 7.58 0.62 12.62
C VAL A 35 8.32 1.09 11.38
N ILE A 36 8.96 0.18 10.63
CA ILE A 36 9.66 0.53 9.39
C ILE A 36 8.65 0.95 8.32
N GLN A 37 7.56 0.19 8.12
CA GLN A 37 6.47 0.52 7.19
C GLN A 37 5.93 1.92 7.47
N GLY A 38 5.61 2.23 8.74
CA GLY A 38 5.14 3.55 9.14
C GLY A 38 6.17 4.67 9.03
N ALA A 39 7.43 4.37 9.31
CA ALA A 39 8.50 5.34 9.18
C ALA A 39 8.78 5.69 7.71
N MET A 40 8.56 4.74 6.80
CA MET A 40 8.74 4.93 5.36
C MET A 40 7.47 5.37 4.63
N GLY A 41 6.28 5.20 5.21
CA GLY A 41 5.01 5.52 4.55
C GLY A 41 4.62 4.47 3.51
N TRP A 42 4.86 3.21 3.83
CA TRP A 42 4.51 2.05 3.00
C TRP A 42 3.29 1.31 3.55
N GLU A 43 2.72 0.46 2.69
CA GLU A 43 1.38 -0.10 2.88
C GLU A 43 1.40 -1.58 3.30
N ASP A 44 2.58 -2.18 3.46
CA ASP A 44 2.76 -3.58 3.86
C ASP A 44 2.08 -4.58 2.87
N GLU A 45 2.24 -4.32 1.56
CA GLU A 45 1.63 -5.11 0.49
C GLU A 45 2.54 -6.25 -0.02
N HIS A 46 3.80 -6.29 0.42
CA HIS A 46 4.82 -7.17 -0.13
C HIS A 46 5.58 -7.95 0.95
N LEU A 47 6.19 -9.06 0.52
CA LEU A 47 7.04 -9.88 1.38
C LEU A 47 8.25 -9.11 1.90
N HIS A 48 8.70 -9.47 3.10
CA HIS A 48 9.92 -8.95 3.71
C HIS A 48 10.67 -9.99 4.51
N HIS A 49 11.93 -9.67 4.81
CA HIS A 49 12.70 -10.40 5.81
C HIS A 49 13.69 -9.46 6.51
N PHE A 50 14.12 -9.86 7.71
CA PHE A 50 15.36 -9.35 8.30
C PHE A 50 16.49 -10.33 8.03
N GLU A 51 17.72 -9.83 7.94
CA GLU A 51 18.89 -10.69 7.80
C GLU A 51 19.97 -10.33 8.83
N LYS A 52 20.44 -11.36 9.55
CA LYS A 52 21.60 -11.25 10.43
C LYS A 52 22.47 -12.49 10.29
N ASN A 53 23.77 -12.29 10.03
CA ASN A 53 24.76 -13.37 9.98
C ASN A 53 24.37 -14.53 9.03
N ARG A 54 23.78 -14.23 7.87
CA ARG A 54 23.27 -15.21 6.88
C ARG A 54 22.07 -16.04 7.37
N VAL A 55 21.37 -15.58 8.39
CA VAL A 55 20.08 -16.10 8.82
C VAL A 55 19.01 -15.09 8.43
N PHE A 56 18.01 -15.56 7.72
CA PHE A 56 16.81 -14.82 7.37
C PHE A 56 15.74 -15.02 8.45
N TYR A 57 15.05 -13.93 8.77
CA TYR A 57 13.97 -13.89 9.74
C TYR A 57 12.72 -13.35 9.03
N GLU A 58 11.75 -14.22 8.83
CA GLU A 58 10.56 -13.95 8.00
C GLU A 58 9.29 -14.49 8.69
N PRO A 59 8.09 -14.05 8.26
CA PRO A 59 6.84 -14.61 8.76
C PRO A 59 6.74 -16.11 8.50
N ALA A 60 6.28 -16.90 9.46
CA ALA A 60 6.13 -18.36 9.32
C ALA A 60 5.27 -18.78 8.12
N GLU A 61 4.31 -17.96 7.72
CA GLU A 61 3.42 -18.21 6.58
C GLU A 61 4.09 -17.99 5.21
N ASP A 62 5.17 -17.21 5.19
CA ASP A 62 5.95 -16.90 3.99
C ASP A 62 7.15 -17.85 3.83
N MET A 63 7.49 -18.60 4.90
CA MET A 63 8.53 -19.61 4.86
C MET A 63 8.13 -20.77 3.93
N ASP A 64 8.85 -20.93 2.83
CA ASP A 64 8.68 -22.11 1.98
C ASP A 64 9.46 -23.31 2.57
N GLU A 65 8.73 -24.35 3.02
CA GLU A 65 9.31 -25.61 3.51
C GLU A 65 10.21 -26.32 2.46
N THR A 66 10.12 -25.93 1.18
CA THR A 66 10.79 -26.59 0.06
C THR A 66 11.93 -25.80 -0.59
N ASP A 67 12.01 -24.48 -0.38
CA ASP A 67 12.95 -23.59 -1.11
C ASP A 67 14.11 -23.02 -0.27
N ALA A 68 14.21 -23.41 1.00
CA ALA A 68 15.16 -22.84 1.96
C ALA A 68 16.68 -23.09 1.72
N PRO A 69 17.19 -23.62 0.59
CA PRO A 69 18.61 -23.35 0.27
C PRO A 69 18.96 -23.18 -1.23
N LEU A 70 18.02 -22.98 -2.16
CA LEU A 70 18.39 -22.99 -3.59
C LEU A 70 18.83 -21.62 -4.15
N PHE A 71 18.33 -20.50 -3.63
CA PHE A 71 18.66 -19.16 -4.14
C PHE A 71 19.75 -18.40 -3.35
N PHE A 72 19.98 -18.74 -2.07
CA PHE A 72 20.90 -17.99 -1.17
C PHE A 72 22.09 -18.79 -0.60
N GLY A 73 22.28 -20.06 -1.00
CA GLY A 73 23.37 -20.92 -0.50
C GLY A 73 23.10 -21.50 0.90
N GLU A 74 24.13 -21.65 1.75
CA GLU A 74 24.04 -22.14 3.15
C GLU A 74 23.29 -21.19 4.11
N ALA A 75 22.36 -20.38 3.64
CA ALA A 75 21.54 -19.52 4.50
C ALA A 75 20.41 -20.36 5.13
N SER A 76 20.05 -20.04 6.37
CA SER A 76 18.88 -20.61 7.05
C SER A 76 17.80 -19.56 7.21
N SER A 77 16.56 -20.01 7.37
CA SER A 77 15.41 -19.16 7.67
C SER A 77 14.81 -19.55 9.03
N GLU A 78 14.38 -18.57 9.80
CA GLU A 78 13.73 -18.70 11.10
C GLU A 78 12.45 -17.86 11.16
N ASP A 79 11.41 -18.41 11.79
CA ASP A 79 10.20 -17.63 12.11
C ASP A 79 10.55 -16.52 13.09
N TYR A 80 10.24 -15.29 12.70
CA TYR A 80 10.55 -14.09 13.47
C TYR A 80 9.51 -13.69 14.52
N SER A 81 8.40 -14.42 14.63
CA SER A 81 7.22 -14.08 15.46
C SER A 81 7.57 -13.78 16.91
N GLU A 82 8.53 -14.51 17.48
CA GLU A 82 9.00 -14.39 18.87
C GLU A 82 10.42 -13.80 18.97
N VAL A 83 11.00 -13.35 17.85
CA VAL A 83 12.36 -12.80 17.81
C VAL A 83 12.33 -11.32 18.15
N THR A 84 13.19 -10.90 19.07
CA THR A 84 13.31 -9.48 19.47
C THR A 84 14.47 -8.80 18.75
N LEU A 85 14.41 -7.48 18.61
CA LEU A 85 15.53 -6.69 18.07
C LEU A 85 16.81 -6.92 18.89
N ARG A 86 16.70 -6.91 20.22
CA ARG A 86 17.82 -7.11 21.15
C ARG A 86 18.45 -8.51 21.08
N SER A 87 17.73 -9.54 20.67
CA SER A 87 18.34 -10.86 20.45
C SER A 87 19.26 -10.90 19.23
N LEU A 88 19.08 -9.99 18.25
CA LEU A 88 19.90 -9.93 17.04
C LEU A 88 21.00 -8.86 17.10
N ILE A 89 20.70 -7.70 17.68
CA ILE A 89 21.62 -6.56 17.80
C ILE A 89 21.48 -5.90 19.16
N TYR A 90 22.60 -5.61 19.83
CA TYR A 90 22.56 -5.15 21.23
C TYR A 90 23.66 -4.17 21.62
N LEU A 91 24.62 -3.89 20.73
CA LEU A 91 25.67 -2.90 20.93
C LEU A 91 25.48 -1.72 19.99
N VAL A 92 25.90 -0.54 20.45
CA VAL A 92 26.03 0.62 19.57
C VAL A 92 26.92 0.27 18.38
N LYS A 93 26.48 0.64 17.18
CA LYS A 93 27.03 0.28 15.86
C LYS A 93 26.68 -1.11 15.33
N ASP A 94 25.94 -1.93 16.08
CA ASP A 94 25.39 -3.14 15.49
C ASP A 94 24.39 -2.80 14.37
N LYS A 95 24.38 -3.67 13.36
CA LYS A 95 23.53 -3.55 12.18
C LYS A 95 22.66 -4.78 12.02
N LEU A 96 21.44 -4.55 11.55
CA LEU A 96 20.48 -5.54 11.07
C LEU A 96 20.04 -5.11 9.67
N SER A 97 20.02 -6.04 8.72
CA SER A 97 19.50 -5.78 7.37
C SER A 97 17.99 -6.04 7.37
N TYR A 98 17.25 -5.28 6.58
CA TYR A 98 15.82 -5.47 6.33
C TYR A 98 15.54 -5.26 4.85
N CYS A 99 14.94 -6.24 4.18
CA CYS A 99 14.55 -6.16 2.78
C CYS A 99 13.02 -6.20 2.72
N TYR A 100 12.42 -5.26 2.00
CA TYR A 100 10.98 -5.20 1.73
C TYR A 100 10.76 -5.21 0.23
N ASP A 101 9.72 -5.92 -0.21
CA ASP A 101 9.40 -6.17 -1.62
C ASP A 101 10.53 -6.89 -2.35
N PHE A 102 10.38 -8.21 -2.54
CA PHE A 102 11.37 -9.03 -3.25
C PHE A 102 11.39 -8.80 -4.77
N GLY A 103 10.45 -8.01 -5.31
CA GLY A 103 10.45 -7.53 -6.69
C GLY A 103 11.28 -6.25 -6.84
N ASP A 104 11.00 -5.25 -6.00
CA ASP A 104 11.67 -3.94 -6.06
C ASP A 104 12.98 -3.87 -5.25
N ASN A 105 13.20 -4.83 -4.35
CA ASN A 105 14.38 -4.98 -3.49
C ASN A 105 14.69 -3.72 -2.66
N TRP A 106 13.75 -3.30 -1.82
CA TRP A 106 13.98 -2.18 -0.90
C TRP A 106 14.83 -2.59 0.30
N ASP A 107 16.15 -2.55 0.11
CA ASP A 107 17.13 -2.89 1.15
C ASP A 107 17.35 -1.73 2.14
N HIS A 108 17.33 -2.06 3.43
CA HIS A 108 17.56 -1.14 4.52
C HIS A 108 18.63 -1.64 5.48
N THR A 109 19.44 -0.70 5.95
CA THR A 109 20.29 -0.90 7.12
C THR A 109 19.66 -0.27 8.36
N ILE A 110 19.40 -1.09 9.39
CA ILE A 110 19.00 -0.68 10.74
C ILE A 110 20.25 -0.65 11.62
N LEU A 111 20.59 0.51 12.17
CA LEU A 111 21.80 0.75 12.97
C LEU A 111 21.44 1.22 14.38
N ILE A 112 21.98 0.58 15.42
CA ILE A 112 21.91 1.14 16.78
C ILE A 112 22.87 2.32 16.89
N GLU A 113 22.33 3.54 17.04
CA GLU A 113 23.12 4.75 17.27
C GLU A 113 23.33 5.02 18.77
N GLU A 114 22.38 4.64 19.62
CA GLU A 114 22.43 4.86 21.07
C GLU A 114 21.55 3.85 21.82
N ILE A 115 22.01 3.48 23.01
CA ILE A 115 21.27 2.66 23.97
C ILE A 115 20.85 3.59 25.12
N ILE A 116 19.55 3.68 25.35
CA ILE A 116 18.94 4.57 26.35
C ILE A 116 18.46 3.70 27.50
N ASP A 117 19.19 3.77 28.61
CA ASP A 117 18.90 3.05 29.84
C ASP A 117 18.52 4.05 30.93
N ASN A 118 17.27 4.51 30.87
CA ASN A 118 16.72 5.46 31.83
C ASN A 118 15.33 4.99 32.28
N ASP A 119 15.22 4.54 33.51
CA ASP A 119 13.96 4.07 34.09
C ASP A 119 12.96 5.19 34.39
N GLN A 120 13.33 6.46 34.18
CA GLN A 120 12.43 7.62 34.28
C GLN A 120 12.03 8.19 32.91
N ASP A 121 12.51 7.59 31.82
CA ASP A 121 12.13 7.99 30.47
C ASP A 121 10.80 7.30 30.08
N ASP A 122 9.71 8.02 30.35
CA ASP A 122 8.34 7.62 30.00
C ASP A 122 7.91 8.11 28.60
N ASP A 123 8.84 8.60 27.78
CA ASP A 123 8.49 9.07 26.44
C ASP A 123 7.87 7.92 25.62
N PRO A 124 6.76 8.17 24.90
CA PRO A 124 6.06 7.14 24.15
C PRO A 124 6.96 6.58 23.05
N THR A 125 6.96 5.25 22.91
CA THR A 125 7.67 4.54 21.85
C THR A 125 6.71 3.58 21.14
N PRO A 126 6.86 3.34 19.83
CA PRO A 126 7.88 3.88 18.93
C PRO A 126 7.69 5.37 18.62
N ILE A 127 8.78 6.12 18.44
CA ILE A 127 8.73 7.53 18.04
C ILE A 127 9.87 7.90 17.10
N CYS A 128 9.53 8.51 15.96
CA CYS A 128 10.48 9.13 15.05
C CYS A 128 10.90 10.49 15.61
N ILE A 129 12.21 10.70 15.73
CA ILE A 129 12.79 11.95 16.27
C ILE A 129 13.50 12.78 15.20
N LYS A 130 13.76 12.19 14.03
CA LYS A 130 14.40 12.86 12.89
C LYS A 130 14.31 12.01 11.63
N GLY A 131 14.35 12.65 10.47
CA GLY A 131 14.43 11.96 9.19
C GLY A 131 14.91 12.88 8.08
N LYS A 132 15.02 12.31 6.87
CA LYS A 132 15.31 13.06 5.65
C LYS A 132 14.81 12.29 4.44
N GLY A 133 14.27 13.03 3.47
CA GLY A 133 13.87 12.53 2.16
C GLY A 133 12.53 11.81 2.20
N ALA A 134 11.75 12.02 1.14
CA ALA A 134 10.54 11.25 0.91
C ALA A 134 10.96 9.83 0.55
N CYS A 135 10.29 8.83 1.11
CA CYS A 135 10.55 7.46 0.69
C CYS A 135 9.96 7.22 -0.70
N PRO A 136 10.55 6.31 -1.49
CA PRO A 136 9.99 5.92 -2.77
C PRO A 136 8.56 5.40 -2.60
N PRO A 137 7.63 5.77 -3.49
CA PRO A 137 6.29 5.18 -3.51
C PRO A 137 6.35 3.66 -3.72
N GLU A 138 5.33 2.95 -3.22
CA GLU A 138 5.13 1.53 -3.50
C GLU A 138 5.14 1.25 -5.00
N ASN A 139 5.60 0.05 -5.38
CA ASN A 139 5.56 -0.45 -6.76
C ASN A 139 6.22 0.46 -7.83
N CYS A 140 7.15 1.34 -7.44
CA CYS A 140 7.80 2.25 -8.38
C CYS A 140 9.00 1.63 -9.14
N GLY A 141 9.32 0.35 -8.91
CA GLY A 141 10.35 -0.37 -9.65
C GLY A 141 11.74 -0.27 -9.00
N GLY A 142 11.80 -0.29 -7.67
CA GLY A 142 13.04 -0.15 -6.91
C GLY A 142 13.71 1.22 -7.11
N LEU A 143 14.96 1.36 -6.64
CA LEU A 143 15.67 2.64 -6.75
C LEU A 143 15.82 3.15 -8.19
N TRP A 144 16.00 2.24 -9.15
CA TRP A 144 16.12 2.61 -10.56
C TRP A 144 14.82 3.20 -11.10
N GLY A 145 13.69 2.54 -10.84
CA GLY A 145 12.38 3.03 -11.23
C GLY A 145 12.03 4.34 -10.51
N TYR A 146 12.35 4.45 -9.23
CA TYR A 146 12.20 5.70 -8.48
C TYR A 146 12.92 6.89 -9.13
N TYR A 147 14.20 6.74 -9.49
CA TYR A 147 14.92 7.86 -10.13
C TYR A 147 14.43 8.17 -11.54
N ALA A 148 14.05 7.15 -12.31
CA ALA A 148 13.44 7.35 -13.63
C ALA A 148 12.11 8.11 -13.50
N MET A 149 11.31 7.79 -12.47
CA MET A 149 10.09 8.52 -12.13
C MET A 149 10.39 9.98 -11.79
N LEU A 150 11.39 10.26 -10.93
CA LEU A 150 11.76 11.64 -10.59
C LEU A 150 12.15 12.46 -11.82
N GLU A 151 12.97 11.89 -12.71
CA GLU A 151 13.38 12.55 -13.97
C GLU A 151 12.16 12.86 -14.86
N ALA A 152 11.27 11.89 -15.02
CA ALA A 152 10.07 12.05 -15.84
C ALA A 152 9.05 13.03 -15.22
N LEU A 153 8.94 13.10 -13.89
CA LEU A 153 8.09 14.07 -13.20
C LEU A 153 8.62 15.50 -13.28
N GLU A 154 9.94 15.70 -13.39
CA GLU A 154 10.55 17.01 -13.55
C GLU A 154 10.40 17.56 -14.99
N ASP A 155 10.54 16.71 -16.02
CA ASP A 155 10.38 17.13 -17.42
C ASP A 155 8.94 16.98 -17.93
N THR A 156 8.21 18.09 -18.00
CA THR A 156 6.85 18.16 -18.58
C THR A 156 6.71 17.67 -20.02
N LYS A 157 7.81 17.50 -20.76
CA LYS A 157 7.83 16.97 -22.13
C LYS A 157 8.20 15.48 -22.19
N HIS A 158 8.59 14.87 -21.08
CA HIS A 158 8.89 13.45 -21.03
C HIS A 158 7.65 12.65 -21.45
N PRO A 159 7.78 11.62 -22.31
CA PRO A 159 6.62 10.85 -22.79
C PRO A 159 5.78 10.26 -21.65
N ASP A 160 6.42 9.87 -20.55
CA ASP A 160 5.76 9.27 -19.39
C ASP A 160 5.27 10.28 -18.35
N HIS A 161 5.58 11.58 -18.49
CA HIS A 161 5.27 12.62 -17.49
C HIS A 161 3.80 12.61 -17.09
N LYS A 162 2.90 12.63 -18.09
CA LYS A 162 1.47 12.66 -17.83
C LYS A 162 0.99 11.38 -17.12
N GLY A 163 1.43 10.23 -17.61
CA GLY A 163 1.04 8.93 -17.05
C GLY A 163 1.51 8.76 -15.60
N LEU A 164 2.73 9.17 -15.30
CA LEU A 164 3.29 9.10 -13.95
C LEU A 164 2.61 10.09 -12.99
N ARG A 165 2.24 11.29 -13.46
CA ARG A 165 1.44 12.22 -12.65
C ARG A 165 0.07 11.65 -12.31
N ASP A 166 -0.58 11.02 -13.29
CA ASP A 166 -1.88 10.38 -13.11
C ASP A 166 -1.76 9.17 -12.14
N TRP A 167 -0.71 8.36 -12.27
CA TRP A 167 -0.42 7.22 -11.38
C TRP A 167 -0.12 7.67 -9.94
N MET A 168 0.65 8.74 -9.76
CA MET A 168 0.93 9.35 -8.45
C MET A 168 -0.26 10.12 -7.85
N GLY A 169 -1.39 10.22 -8.57
CA GLY A 169 -2.56 10.97 -8.12
C GLY A 169 -2.35 12.50 -8.04
N LEU A 170 -1.31 13.05 -8.69
CA LEU A 170 -0.95 14.47 -8.57
C LEU A 170 -1.97 15.38 -9.27
N LYS A 171 -2.61 16.27 -8.51
CA LYS A 171 -3.52 17.29 -9.06
C LYS A 171 -2.77 18.34 -9.87
N ARG A 172 -3.51 19.13 -10.64
CA ARG A 172 -2.92 20.18 -11.48
C ARG A 172 -2.15 21.20 -10.64
N GLY A 173 -0.85 21.29 -10.88
CA GLY A 173 0.04 22.23 -10.20
C GLY A 173 0.74 21.64 -8.97
N GLU A 174 0.38 20.44 -8.54
CA GLU A 174 1.12 19.72 -7.49
C GLU A 174 2.43 19.17 -8.04
N VAL A 175 3.44 19.12 -7.17
CA VAL A 175 4.77 18.63 -7.48
C VAL A 175 5.14 17.63 -6.40
N TYR A 176 5.67 16.49 -6.82
CA TYR A 176 6.28 15.54 -5.88
C TYR A 176 7.63 16.11 -5.43
N ASP A 177 7.79 16.34 -4.12
CA ASP A 177 9.04 16.80 -3.54
C ASP A 177 9.82 15.60 -2.94
N PRO A 178 10.90 15.12 -3.60
CA PRO A 178 11.70 14.01 -3.08
C PRO A 178 12.45 14.35 -1.77
N ALA A 179 12.53 15.63 -1.40
CA ALA A 179 13.11 16.06 -0.13
C ALA A 179 12.09 16.13 1.02
N TYR A 180 10.79 16.02 0.73
CA TYR A 180 9.73 16.14 1.73
C TYR A 180 9.90 15.13 2.87
N PHE A 181 9.78 15.60 4.09
CA PHE A 181 9.75 14.77 5.28
C PHE A 181 9.05 15.55 6.40
N ASP A 182 7.95 14.99 6.89
CA ASP A 182 7.22 15.50 8.05
C ASP A 182 7.29 14.47 9.19
N ILE A 183 7.85 14.91 10.31
CA ILE A 183 8.04 14.07 11.50
C ILE A 183 6.72 13.80 12.23
N ASP A 184 5.79 14.75 12.20
CA ASP A 184 4.50 14.63 12.88
C ASP A 184 3.60 13.66 12.10
N GLU A 185 3.67 13.67 10.77
CA GLU A 185 3.01 12.69 9.91
C GLU A 185 3.47 11.25 10.20
N VAL A 186 4.78 11.01 10.20
CA VAL A 186 5.33 9.70 10.56
C VAL A 186 4.90 9.29 11.97
N ASN A 187 4.95 10.22 12.93
CA ASN A 187 4.59 9.91 14.31
C ASN A 187 3.10 9.65 14.53
N ARG A 188 2.21 10.24 13.71
CA ARG A 188 0.78 9.88 13.71
C ARG A 188 0.60 8.42 13.30
N PHE A 189 1.26 7.99 12.22
CA PHE A 189 1.23 6.59 11.79
C PHE A 189 1.79 5.66 12.88
N LEU A 190 2.95 5.98 13.46
CA LEU A 190 3.56 5.15 14.50
C LEU A 190 2.70 4.99 15.77
N ARG A 191 1.80 5.93 16.04
CA ARG A 191 0.82 5.85 17.14
C ARG A 191 -0.49 5.18 16.74
N GLY A 192 -0.67 4.78 15.48
CA GLY A 192 -1.94 4.31 14.94
C GLY A 192 -3.01 5.40 14.88
N GLU A 193 -2.60 6.67 14.96
CA GLU A 193 -3.45 7.85 14.82
C GLU A 193 -3.65 8.16 13.33
N TYR A 194 -4.33 7.26 12.62
CA TYR A 194 -4.84 7.61 11.30
C TYR A 194 -5.90 8.68 11.45
N ASP A 195 -5.99 9.60 10.47
CA ASP A 195 -7.03 10.62 10.49
C ASP A 195 -8.40 9.92 10.64
N GLU A 196 -9.27 10.41 11.53
CA GLU A 196 -10.61 9.80 11.75
C GLU A 196 -11.40 9.65 10.44
N VAL A 197 -11.04 10.46 9.43
CA VAL A 197 -11.57 10.43 8.07
C VAL A 197 -11.06 9.21 7.30
N GLU A 198 -9.76 8.96 7.24
CA GLU A 198 -9.17 7.79 6.56
C GLU A 198 -9.62 6.47 7.21
N GLN A 199 -9.66 6.39 8.54
CA GLN A 199 -10.20 5.22 9.23
C GLN A 199 -11.66 4.95 8.87
N ARG A 200 -12.47 6.02 8.73
CA ARG A 200 -13.88 5.92 8.33
C ARG A 200 -14.04 5.58 6.86
N GLU A 201 -13.23 6.15 5.98
CA GLU A 201 -13.24 5.87 4.54
C GLU A 201 -12.80 4.43 4.23
N PHE A 202 -11.75 3.95 4.90
CA PHE A 202 -11.31 2.57 4.82
C PHE A 202 -12.38 1.61 5.37
N ALA A 203 -12.98 1.92 6.52
CA ALA A 203 -14.06 1.10 7.11
C ALA A 203 -15.35 1.07 6.24
N ILE A 204 -15.63 2.15 5.50
CA ILE A 204 -16.73 2.19 4.51
C ILE A 204 -16.37 1.33 3.31
N THR A 205 -15.14 1.42 2.80
CA THR A 205 -14.65 0.64 1.66
C THR A 205 -14.66 -0.86 1.95
N GLU A 206 -14.14 -1.28 3.11
CA GLU A 206 -14.20 -2.66 3.60
C GLU A 206 -15.63 -3.19 3.73
N LYS A 207 -16.57 -2.35 4.19
CA LYS A 207 -17.98 -2.73 4.27
C LYS A 207 -18.63 -2.90 2.89
N ILE A 208 -18.21 -2.10 1.91
CA ILE A 208 -18.67 -2.21 0.53
C ILE A 208 -18.12 -3.47 -0.14
N LEU A 209 -16.85 -3.81 0.08
CA LEU A 209 -16.21 -5.02 -0.45
C LEU A 209 -16.80 -6.32 0.12
N LYS A 210 -17.38 -6.27 1.32
CA LYS A 210 -18.05 -7.40 1.98
C LYS A 210 -19.51 -7.59 1.57
N LEU A 211 -20.05 -6.73 0.70
CA LEU A 211 -21.41 -6.90 0.18
C LEU A 211 -21.44 -8.10 -0.77
N ASP A 212 -22.42 -8.98 -0.60
CA ASP A 212 -22.59 -10.14 -1.48
C ASP A 212 -23.23 -9.77 -2.83
N ASN A 213 -23.17 -10.69 -3.79
CA ASN A 213 -23.71 -10.48 -5.14
C ASN A 213 -25.22 -10.17 -5.17
N SER A 214 -26.00 -10.52 -4.15
CA SER A 214 -27.42 -10.16 -4.06
C SER A 214 -27.61 -8.71 -3.61
N GLN A 215 -26.78 -8.24 -2.68
CA GLN A 215 -26.76 -6.86 -2.20
C GLN A 215 -26.21 -5.92 -3.28
N LEU A 216 -25.16 -6.34 -4.00
CA LEU A 216 -24.66 -5.64 -5.18
C LEU A 216 -25.68 -5.64 -6.33
N SER A 217 -26.47 -6.71 -6.47
CA SER A 217 -27.56 -6.82 -7.45
C SER A 217 -28.72 -5.87 -7.14
N GLU A 218 -29.18 -5.77 -5.88
CA GLU A 218 -30.20 -4.79 -5.47
C GLU A 218 -29.72 -3.35 -5.73
N ILE A 219 -28.46 -3.04 -5.40
CA ILE A 219 -27.85 -1.75 -5.71
C ILE A 219 -27.79 -1.53 -7.24
N SER A 220 -27.46 -2.57 -8.02
CA SER A 220 -27.46 -2.51 -9.49
C SER A 220 -28.84 -2.34 -10.10
N GLU A 221 -29.88 -2.97 -9.55
CA GLU A 221 -31.27 -2.83 -9.99
C GLU A 221 -31.79 -1.41 -9.71
N ILE A 222 -31.39 -0.82 -8.58
CA ILE A 222 -31.62 0.61 -8.29
C ILE A 222 -30.89 1.49 -9.31
N MET A 223 -29.64 1.17 -9.68
CA MET A 223 -28.85 1.91 -10.68
C MET A 223 -29.33 1.76 -12.13
N VAL A 224 -30.03 0.67 -12.47
CA VAL A 224 -30.60 0.45 -13.81
C VAL A 224 -31.92 1.21 -13.98
N LEU A 225 -32.62 1.55 -12.90
CA LEU A 225 -33.98 2.10 -12.97
C LEU A 225 -34.05 3.63 -13.08
N GLU A 226 -33.00 4.37 -12.73
CA GLU A 226 -32.97 5.82 -12.91
C GLU A 226 -31.56 6.28 -13.35
N SER A 227 -31.49 7.10 -14.39
CA SER A 227 -30.24 7.60 -15.01
C SER A 227 -29.14 7.92 -14.01
N GLU A 228 -27.86 7.68 -14.35
CA GLU A 228 -26.65 7.97 -13.55
C GLU A 228 -26.72 9.29 -12.75
N ALA A 229 -27.32 10.34 -13.32
CA ALA A 229 -27.57 11.62 -12.67
C ALA A 229 -28.51 11.55 -11.44
N LYS A 230 -29.61 10.79 -11.53
CA LYS A 230 -30.58 10.60 -10.44
C LYS A 230 -30.04 9.70 -9.32
N ALA A 231 -29.29 8.66 -9.68
CA ALA A 231 -28.59 7.85 -8.68
C ALA A 231 -27.57 8.69 -7.91
N ARG A 232 -26.78 9.52 -8.61
CA ARG A 232 -25.86 10.47 -7.99
C ARG A 232 -26.59 11.47 -7.09
N GLU A 233 -27.70 12.03 -7.56
CA GLU A 233 -28.54 12.95 -6.77
C GLU A 233 -29.07 12.31 -5.48
N TYR A 234 -29.55 11.05 -5.55
CA TYR A 234 -30.05 10.31 -4.38
C TYR A 234 -28.95 10.01 -3.34
N TYR A 235 -27.78 9.54 -3.78
CA TYR A 235 -26.66 9.30 -2.86
C TYR A 235 -26.13 10.60 -2.26
N MET A 236 -26.07 11.67 -3.05
CA MET A 236 -25.69 13.00 -2.57
C MET A 236 -26.69 13.54 -1.55
N ASP A 237 -28.00 13.34 -1.73
CA ASP A 237 -29.02 13.75 -0.74
C ASP A 237 -28.87 13.00 0.60
N ILE A 238 -28.61 11.69 0.57
CA ILE A 238 -28.33 10.90 1.78
C ILE A 238 -27.07 11.39 2.49
N ILE A 239 -26.03 11.67 1.73
CA ILE A 239 -24.75 12.20 2.22
C ILE A 239 -24.97 13.58 2.84
N GLU A 240 -25.64 14.49 2.14
CA GLU A 240 -25.91 15.86 2.60
C GLU A 240 -26.77 15.89 3.84
N LYS A 241 -27.79 15.02 3.93
CA LYS A 241 -28.62 14.89 5.12
C LYS A 241 -27.79 14.43 6.33
N ARG A 242 -26.86 13.50 6.14
CA ARG A 242 -25.94 13.04 7.21
C ARG A 242 -24.87 14.07 7.59
N ILE A 243 -24.45 14.92 6.66
CA ILE A 243 -23.58 16.07 6.95
C ILE A 243 -24.32 17.10 7.82
N GLN A 244 -25.60 17.37 7.50
CA GLN A 244 -26.44 18.30 8.26
C GLN A 244 -26.79 17.77 9.66
N GLU A 245 -27.05 16.47 9.79
CA GLU A 245 -27.36 15.83 11.08
C GLU A 245 -26.16 15.76 12.04
N ASN A 246 -24.91 15.85 11.54
CA ASN A 246 -23.68 15.72 12.32
C ASN A 246 -22.83 17.02 12.44
N GLU A 247 -23.38 18.19 12.11
CA GLU A 247 -22.71 19.51 12.20
C GLU A 247 -21.35 19.64 11.45
N LEU A 248 -21.12 18.87 10.37
CA LEU A 248 -19.83 18.79 9.63
C LEU A 248 -19.57 19.97 8.67
N SER A 249 -19.95 21.20 9.03
CA SER A 249 -20.00 22.33 8.10
C SER A 249 -18.65 22.84 7.59
N GLU A 250 -17.56 22.70 8.36
CA GLU A 250 -16.26 23.31 8.03
C GLU A 250 -15.47 22.57 6.94
N ARG A 251 -15.73 21.28 6.70
CA ARG A 251 -15.04 20.46 5.69
C ARG A 251 -15.99 19.77 4.69
N ARG A 252 -17.19 20.34 4.51
CA ARG A 252 -18.22 19.82 3.59
C ARG A 252 -17.70 19.60 2.16
N ALA A 253 -16.83 20.48 1.67
CA ALA A 253 -16.32 20.41 0.31
C ALA A 253 -15.45 19.16 0.07
N GLU A 254 -14.57 18.83 1.01
CA GLU A 254 -13.64 17.70 0.93
C GLU A 254 -14.38 16.35 1.02
N PHE A 255 -15.35 16.24 1.93
CA PHE A 255 -16.18 15.04 2.05
C PHE A 255 -17.03 14.76 0.80
N VAL A 256 -17.57 15.83 0.20
CA VAL A 256 -18.32 15.73 -1.07
C VAL A 256 -17.40 15.32 -2.21
N GLU A 257 -16.15 15.78 -2.24
CA GLU A 257 -15.16 15.40 -3.25
C GLU A 257 -14.77 13.91 -3.13
N GLY A 258 -14.48 13.43 -1.92
CA GLY A 258 -14.16 12.02 -1.65
C GLY A 258 -15.32 11.06 -1.97
N ALA A 259 -16.55 11.44 -1.59
CA ALA A 259 -17.74 10.65 -1.94
C ALA A 259 -18.00 10.60 -3.46
N ASN A 260 -17.74 11.70 -4.17
CA ASN A 260 -17.85 11.72 -5.62
C ASN A 260 -16.80 10.82 -6.29
N TYR A 261 -15.57 10.80 -5.77
CA TYR A 261 -14.51 9.93 -6.27
C TYR A 261 -14.85 8.45 -6.10
N LEU A 262 -15.35 8.06 -4.92
CA LEU A 262 -15.79 6.69 -4.65
C LEU A 262 -16.99 6.28 -5.52
N LEU A 263 -17.95 7.18 -5.73
CA LEU A 263 -19.05 6.95 -6.67
C LEU A 263 -18.53 6.79 -8.11
N GLU A 264 -17.57 7.61 -8.55
CA GLU A 264 -16.97 7.47 -9.89
C GLU A 264 -16.22 6.15 -10.06
N LEU A 265 -15.46 5.70 -9.05
CA LEU A 265 -14.83 4.37 -9.04
C LEU A 265 -15.87 3.25 -9.11
N LEU A 266 -16.95 3.36 -8.33
CA LEU A 266 -18.04 2.39 -8.33
C LEU A 266 -18.70 2.34 -9.72
N PHE A 267 -19.05 3.49 -10.29
CA PHE A 267 -19.68 3.60 -11.62
C PHE A 267 -18.74 3.14 -12.75
N ASN A 268 -17.44 3.44 -12.67
CA ASN A 268 -16.44 2.96 -13.63
C ASN A 268 -16.29 1.44 -13.57
N ASN A 269 -16.27 0.86 -12.37
CA ASN A 269 -16.25 -0.60 -12.19
C ASN A 269 -17.54 -1.25 -12.70
N ILE A 270 -18.70 -0.65 -12.47
CA ILE A 270 -19.99 -1.14 -12.98
C ILE A 270 -20.07 -1.05 -14.51
N LYS A 271 -19.63 0.08 -15.10
CA LYS A 271 -19.54 0.24 -16.57
C LYS A 271 -18.60 -0.79 -17.19
N THR A 272 -17.48 -1.07 -16.51
CA THR A 272 -16.51 -2.09 -16.94
C THR A 272 -17.09 -3.49 -16.86
N PHE A 273 -17.76 -3.83 -15.76
CA PHE A 273 -18.45 -5.11 -15.59
C PHE A 273 -19.60 -5.29 -16.59
N ALA A 274 -20.39 -4.26 -16.85
CA ALA A 274 -21.47 -4.29 -17.84
C ALA A 274 -20.94 -4.46 -19.28
N ALA A 275 -19.81 -3.83 -19.62
CA ALA A 275 -19.14 -3.98 -20.92
C ALA A 275 -18.57 -5.40 -21.11
N VAL A 276 -17.96 -5.96 -20.08
CA VAL A 276 -17.42 -7.34 -20.10
C VAL A 276 -18.55 -8.37 -20.18
N ALA A 277 -19.64 -8.17 -19.43
CA ALA A 277 -20.82 -9.03 -19.48
C ALA A 277 -21.54 -8.97 -20.84
N GLY A 278 -21.67 -7.78 -21.44
CA GLY A 278 -22.22 -7.60 -22.79
C GLY A 278 -21.37 -8.25 -23.88
N ALA A 279 -20.04 -8.15 -23.77
CA ALA A 279 -19.11 -8.82 -24.68
C ALA A 279 -19.15 -10.36 -24.56
N ALA A 280 -19.33 -10.88 -23.34
CA ALA A 280 -19.49 -12.31 -23.09
C ALA A 280 -20.82 -12.85 -23.66
N ALA A 281 -21.92 -12.11 -23.51
CA ALA A 281 -23.23 -12.47 -24.04
C ALA A 281 -23.24 -12.50 -25.59
N ALA A 282 -22.65 -11.51 -26.25
CA ALA A 282 -22.53 -11.46 -27.72
C ALA A 282 -21.65 -12.59 -28.30
N LYS A 283 -20.68 -13.09 -27.51
CA LYS A 283 -19.82 -14.22 -27.88
C LYS A 283 -20.54 -15.57 -27.72
N ALA A 284 -21.45 -15.68 -26.76
CA ALA A 284 -22.29 -16.87 -26.55
C ALA A 284 -23.35 -17.02 -27.66
N GLU A 285 -23.97 -15.92 -28.10
CA GLU A 285 -24.96 -15.92 -29.19
C GLU A 285 -24.37 -16.30 -30.56
N LYS A 286 -23.12 -15.91 -30.83
CA LYS A 286 -22.41 -16.33 -32.06
C LYS A 286 -22.06 -17.82 -32.09
N ASN A 287 -21.99 -18.48 -30.94
CA ASN A 287 -21.62 -19.89 -30.82
C ASN A 287 -22.84 -20.84 -30.73
N SER A 288 -24.07 -20.33 -30.62
CA SER A 288 -25.30 -21.14 -30.55
C SER A 288 -26.04 -21.32 -31.88
N ALA A 289 -25.58 -20.71 -32.99
CA ALA A 289 -26.21 -20.89 -34.29
C ALA A 289 -25.93 -22.31 -34.86
N PRO A 290 -26.94 -23.13 -35.17
CA PRO A 290 -26.72 -24.49 -35.65
C PRO A 290 -26.15 -24.48 -37.08
N LYS A 291 -24.89 -24.91 -37.23
CA LYS A 291 -24.31 -25.23 -38.54
C LYS A 291 -24.84 -26.61 -38.97
N GLY A 292 -25.85 -26.62 -39.83
CA GLY A 292 -26.27 -27.81 -40.57
C GLY A 292 -25.09 -28.33 -41.40
N ILE A 293 -24.61 -29.53 -41.09
CA ILE A 293 -23.58 -30.22 -41.86
C ILE A 293 -24.28 -31.01 -42.98
N VAL A 294 -24.08 -30.58 -44.23
CA VAL A 294 -24.37 -31.38 -45.42
C VAL A 294 -23.19 -32.32 -45.62
N VAL A 295 -23.46 -33.63 -45.60
CA VAL A 295 -22.46 -34.68 -45.88
C VAL A 295 -22.47 -34.96 -47.38
N ASP A 296 -21.36 -34.71 -48.06
CA ASP A 296 -21.17 -35.04 -49.47
C ASP A 296 -20.22 -36.24 -49.59
N PHE A 297 -20.65 -37.32 -50.26
CA PHE A 297 -19.87 -38.55 -50.41
C PHE A 297 -19.03 -38.50 -51.71
N PRO A 298 -17.74 -38.89 -51.69
CA PRO A 298 -16.92 -38.89 -52.89
C PRO A 298 -17.28 -40.07 -53.83
N LYS A 299 -17.48 -39.77 -55.12
CA LYS A 299 -17.64 -40.78 -56.17
C LYS A 299 -16.30 -41.47 -56.44
N LYS A 300 -16.32 -42.80 -56.40
CA LYS A 300 -15.21 -43.70 -56.74
C LYS A 300 -14.62 -43.40 -58.14
N LYS A 301 -13.29 -43.42 -58.22
CA LYS A 301 -12.55 -44.07 -59.31
C LYS A 301 -11.54 -45.02 -58.67
#